data_AF-A0A849SAX2-F1
#
_entry.id   AF-A0A849SAX2-F1
#
_cell.length_a   1.000
_cell.length_b   1.000
_cell.length_c   1.000
_cell.angle_alpha   90.00
_cell.angle_beta   90.00
_cell.angle_gamma   90.00
#
_symmetry.space_group_name_H-M   'P 1'
#
loop_
_entity.id
_entity.type
_entity.pdbx_description
1 polymer ?
#
loop_
_entity_poly.entity_id
_entity_poly.type
_entity_poly.pdbx_seq_one_letter_code
_entity_poly.pdbx_strand_id
1 'polypeptide(L)'
;MASVKKEHKKDKEQTVTFAFRLPISVANWWNQKIEKSGLGNKSAFFRAAVQDNKTEVIAKSAASVDQKRAIFLLQKASNNLNQLAHLANSQHLAGKLNEATFALVNSQLQQLNQFMLEQAVVGTDK
;
A
#
# COMPACT_ATOMS: atom_id res chain seq x y z
N MET A 1 -54.36 -0.64 46.77
CA MET A 1 -53.97 -1.64 45.75
C MET A 1 -52.68 -1.14 45.12
N ALA A 2 -51.56 -1.85 45.35
CA ALA A 2 -50.23 -1.42 44.96
C ALA A 2 -50.00 -1.65 43.46
N SER A 3 -49.64 -0.58 42.74
CA SER A 3 -49.21 -0.64 41.33
C SER A 3 -47.82 -1.25 41.25
N VAL A 4 -47.74 -2.45 40.67
CA VAL A 4 -46.48 -3.12 40.32
C VAL A 4 -45.81 -2.36 39.18
N LYS A 5 -44.69 -1.67 39.47
CA LYS A 5 -43.80 -1.11 38.46
C LYS A 5 -43.18 -2.26 37.66
N LYS A 6 -43.45 -2.31 36.35
CA LYS A 6 -42.72 -3.18 35.42
C LYS A 6 -41.31 -2.62 35.23
N GLU A 7 -40.30 -3.39 35.61
CA GLU A 7 -38.90 -3.07 35.28
C GLU A 7 -38.68 -3.16 33.77
N HIS A 8 -38.15 -2.09 33.19
CA HIS A 8 -37.73 -2.05 31.79
C HIS A 8 -36.45 -2.88 31.61
N LYS A 9 -36.55 -3.97 30.85
CA LYS A 9 -35.43 -4.80 30.43
C LYS A 9 -34.55 -3.98 29.47
N LYS A 10 -33.29 -3.70 29.85
CA LYS A 10 -32.33 -2.97 29.00
C LYS A 10 -32.20 -3.67 27.63
N ASP A 11 -32.39 -2.91 26.55
CA ASP A 11 -32.16 -3.37 25.18
C ASP A 11 -30.71 -3.81 25.03
N LYS A 12 -30.49 -5.06 24.59
CA LYS A 12 -29.16 -5.61 24.34
C LYS A 12 -28.63 -5.06 23.02
N GLU A 13 -27.43 -4.49 23.03
CA GLU A 13 -26.74 -4.03 21.82
C GLU A 13 -26.58 -5.16 20.80
N GLN A 14 -26.75 -4.83 19.52
CA GLN A 14 -26.56 -5.78 18.42
C GLN A 14 -25.06 -6.12 18.26
N THR A 15 -24.72 -7.40 18.23
CA THR A 15 -23.32 -7.86 18.10
C THR A 15 -23.09 -8.53 16.74
N VAL A 16 -21.92 -8.29 16.13
CA VAL A 16 -21.46 -8.95 14.90
C VAL A 16 -20.19 -9.77 15.16
N THR A 17 -20.07 -10.93 14.52
CA THR A 17 -18.91 -11.82 14.64
C THR A 17 -17.87 -11.53 13.55
N PHE A 18 -16.61 -11.34 13.95
CA PHE A 18 -15.45 -11.29 13.05
C PHE A 18 -14.62 -12.57 13.20
N ALA A 19 -14.37 -13.27 12.09
CA ALA A 19 -13.53 -14.47 12.07
C ALA A 19 -12.69 -14.53 10.79
N PHE A 20 -11.45 -14.98 10.92
CA PHE A 20 -10.53 -15.19 9.80
C PHE A 20 -9.68 -16.44 10.04
N ARG A 21 -9.19 -17.05 8.95
CA ARG A 21 -8.36 -18.26 9.02
C ARG A 21 -6.90 -17.89 9.28
N LEU A 22 -6.22 -18.76 10.01
CA LEU A 22 -4.80 -18.63 10.31
C LEU A 22 -4.08 -19.93 9.98
N PRO A 23 -2.83 -19.86 9.51
CA PRO A 23 -1.92 -21.00 9.53
C PRO A 23 -1.73 -21.51 10.97
N ILE A 24 -1.58 -22.82 11.11
CA ILE A 24 -1.47 -23.50 12.42
C ILE A 24 -0.30 -22.93 13.25
N SER A 25 0.82 -22.62 12.61
CA SER A 25 2.00 -22.01 13.26
C SER A 25 1.68 -20.66 13.90
N VAL A 26 0.95 -19.80 13.19
CA VAL A 26 0.53 -18.47 13.67
C VAL A 26 -0.49 -18.61 14.80
N ALA A 27 -1.44 -19.53 14.67
CA ALA A 27 -2.43 -19.79 15.71
C ALA A 27 -1.78 -20.25 17.03
N ASN A 28 -0.77 -21.11 16.96
CA ASN A 28 -0.02 -21.57 18.14
C ASN A 28 0.71 -20.42 18.82
N TRP A 29 1.38 -19.56 18.04
CA TRP A 29 2.04 -18.38 18.57
C TRP A 29 1.06 -17.39 19.23
N TRP A 30 -0.14 -17.22 18.68
CA TRP A 30 -1.20 -16.41 19.30
C TRP A 30 -1.69 -16.99 20.62
N ASN A 31 -1.90 -18.31 20.67
CA ASN A 31 -2.33 -18.98 21.90
C ASN A 31 -1.31 -18.78 23.04
N GLN A 32 0.00 -18.88 22.76
CA GLN A 32 1.04 -18.61 23.75
C GLN A 32 1.00 -17.16 24.28
N LYS A 33 0.73 -16.18 23.41
CA LYS A 33 0.59 -14.78 23.82
C LYS A 33 -0.64 -14.57 24.69
N ILE A 34 -1.74 -15.23 24.37
CA ILE A 34 -2.99 -15.15 25.14
C ILE A 34 -2.78 -15.75 26.53
N GLU A 35 -2.13 -16.90 26.63
CA GLU A 35 -1.78 -17.52 27.91
C GLU A 35 -0.89 -16.60 28.76
N LYS A 36 0.16 -16.02 28.17
CA LYS A 36 1.05 -15.06 28.85
C LYS A 36 0.36 -13.75 29.24
N SER A 37 -0.74 -13.39 28.57
CA SER A 37 -1.47 -12.15 28.88
C SER A 37 -2.36 -12.25 30.12
N GLY A 38 -2.61 -13.46 30.62
CA GLY A 38 -3.57 -13.70 31.71
C GLY A 38 -5.03 -13.46 31.33
N LEU A 39 -5.33 -13.06 30.08
CA LEU A 39 -6.68 -12.88 29.57
C LEU A 39 -7.22 -14.25 29.14
N GLY A 40 -8.05 -14.86 29.98
CA GLY A 40 -8.53 -16.25 29.81
C GLY A 40 -9.36 -16.55 28.56
N ASN A 41 -9.58 -15.59 27.66
CA ASN A 41 -10.24 -15.85 26.38
C ASN A 41 -9.66 -15.01 25.22
N LYS A 42 -9.74 -15.57 24.00
CA LYS A 42 -9.19 -14.96 22.77
C LYS A 42 -9.82 -13.60 22.49
N SER A 43 -11.13 -13.48 22.67
CA SER A 43 -11.89 -12.26 22.35
C SER A 43 -11.53 -11.08 23.25
N ALA A 44 -11.26 -11.31 24.53
CA ALA A 44 -10.80 -10.29 25.46
C ALA A 44 -9.37 -9.85 25.14
N PHE A 45 -8.50 -10.79 24.79
CA PHE A 45 -7.15 -10.48 24.33
C PHE A 45 -7.16 -9.60 23.08
N PHE A 46 -7.89 -9.98 22.04
CA PHE A 46 -7.96 -9.19 20.80
C PHE A 46 -8.71 -7.87 21.00
N ARG A 47 -9.77 -7.84 21.81
CA ARG A 47 -10.46 -6.59 22.14
C ARG A 47 -9.54 -5.63 22.88
N ALA A 48 -8.82 -6.08 23.91
CA ALA A 48 -7.85 -5.24 24.62
C ALA A 48 -6.73 -4.77 23.67
N ALA A 49 -6.18 -5.66 22.84
CA ALA A 49 -5.11 -5.30 21.90
C ALA A 49 -5.55 -4.23 20.88
N VAL A 50 -6.78 -4.32 20.38
CA VAL A 50 -7.34 -3.42 19.34
C VAL A 50 -7.93 -2.14 19.95
N GLN A 51 -8.62 -2.24 21.09
CA GLN A 51 -9.32 -1.13 21.75
C GLN A 51 -8.38 -0.27 22.59
N ASP A 52 -7.37 -0.86 23.24
CA ASP A 52 -6.35 -0.12 24.01
C ASP A 52 -5.23 0.44 23.11
N ASN A 53 -5.43 0.41 21.78
CA ASN A 53 -4.58 1.06 20.79
C ASN A 53 -3.08 0.66 20.87
N LYS A 54 -2.79 -0.56 21.34
CA LYS A 54 -1.43 -1.15 21.33
C LYS A 54 -1.02 -1.67 19.95
N THR A 55 -1.91 -1.58 18.97
CA THR A 55 -1.62 -1.84 17.56
C THR A 55 -1.47 -0.51 16.84
N GLU A 56 -0.26 -0.22 16.36
CA GLU A 56 -0.03 0.89 15.44
C GLU A 56 -0.83 0.62 14.15
N VAL A 57 -1.91 1.38 13.94
CA VAL A 57 -2.62 1.37 12.67
C VAL A 57 -1.71 2.06 11.66
N ILE A 58 -0.84 1.30 11.00
CA ILE A 58 -0.08 1.77 9.84
C ILE A 58 -1.09 1.90 8.69
N ALA A 59 -1.88 2.97 8.72
CA ALA A 59 -2.57 3.42 7.54
C ALA A 59 -1.49 3.77 6.52
N LYS A 60 -1.32 2.94 5.49
CA LYS A 60 -0.53 3.34 4.32
C LYS A 60 -1.08 4.70 3.90
N SER A 61 -0.26 5.75 3.99
CA SER A 61 -0.66 7.07 3.55
C SER A 61 -1.17 6.92 2.12
N ALA A 62 -2.47 7.13 1.92
CA ALA A 62 -3.02 7.04 0.58
C ALA A 62 -2.30 8.11 -0.23
N ALA A 63 -1.51 7.70 -1.23
CA ALA A 63 -0.82 8.63 -2.10
C ALA A 63 -1.83 9.70 -2.55
N SER A 64 -1.48 10.97 -2.36
CA SER A 64 -2.39 12.07 -2.67
C SER A 64 -2.84 11.95 -4.14
N VAL A 65 -4.01 12.49 -4.47
CA VAL A 65 -4.50 12.48 -5.86
C VAL A 65 -3.43 13.06 -6.81
N ASP A 66 -2.70 14.08 -6.35
CA ASP A 66 -1.59 14.70 -7.08
C ASP A 66 -0.39 13.77 -7.24
N GLN A 67 0.00 13.01 -6.21
CA GLN A 67 1.05 12.00 -6.32
C GLN A 67 0.68 10.90 -7.33
N LYS A 68 -0.56 10.40 -7.30
CA LYS A 68 -1.03 9.41 -8.28
C LYS A 68 -1.00 9.96 -9.71
N ARG A 69 -1.41 11.22 -9.89
CA ARG A 69 -1.37 11.90 -11.19
C ARG A 69 0.07 12.11 -11.67
N ALA A 70 0.98 12.50 -10.79
CA ALA A 70 2.40 12.67 -11.10
C ALA A 70 3.05 11.35 -11.53
N ILE A 71 2.81 10.25 -10.78
CA ILE A 71 3.29 8.91 -11.13
C ILE A 71 2.76 8.49 -12.51
N PHE A 72 1.47 8.70 -12.77
CA PHE A 72 0.86 8.39 -14.06
C PHE A 72 1.50 9.16 -15.22
N LEU A 73 1.72 10.47 -15.05
CA LEU A 73 2.37 11.30 -16.06
C LEU A 73 3.83 10.90 -16.30
N LEU A 74 4.58 10.59 -15.24
CA LEU A 74 5.95 10.08 -15.34
C LEU A 74 6.00 8.77 -16.13
N GLN A 75 5.06 7.85 -15.86
CA GLN A 75 5.01 6.58 -16.59
C GLN A 75 4.68 6.77 -18.07
N LYS A 76 3.81 7.73 -18.41
CA LYS A 76 3.55 8.11 -19.81
C LYS A 76 4.79 8.70 -20.48
N ALA A 77 5.53 9.56 -19.77
CA ALA A 77 6.75 10.15 -20.29
C ALA A 77 7.83 9.09 -20.55
N SER A 78 8.07 8.17 -19.60
CA SER A 78 9.05 7.08 -19.75
C SER A 78 8.72 6.17 -20.93
N ASN A 79 7.44 5.82 -21.13
CA ASN A 79 7.01 5.05 -22.31
C ASN A 79 7.30 5.78 -23.63
N ASN A 80 7.06 7.09 -23.69
CA ASN A 80 7.36 7.88 -24.88
C ASN A 80 8.87 7.92 -25.16
N LEU A 81 9.71 8.05 -24.12
CA LEU A 81 11.17 7.99 -24.27
C LEU A 81 11.64 6.64 -24.84
N ASN A 82 11.07 5.53 -24.37
CA ASN A 82 11.37 4.20 -24.93
C ASN A 82 10.97 4.10 -26.40
N GLN A 83 9.81 4.64 -26.78
CA GLN A 83 9.38 4.65 -28.18
C GLN A 83 10.32 5.47 -29.07
N LEU A 84 10.78 6.63 -28.58
CA LEU A 84 11.77 7.45 -29.28
C LEU A 84 13.11 6.72 -29.42
N ALA A 85 13.56 6.01 -28.39
CA ALA A 85 14.78 5.20 -28.44
C ALA A 85 14.67 4.09 -29.50
N HIS A 86 13.55 3.37 -29.52
CA HIS A 86 13.30 2.33 -30.54
C HIS A 86 13.26 2.91 -31.95
N LEU A 87 12.61 4.06 -32.15
CA LEU A 87 12.57 4.75 -33.44
C LEU A 87 13.97 5.20 -33.88
N ALA A 88 14.74 5.82 -32.99
CA ALA A 88 16.11 6.26 -33.27
C ALA A 88 17.00 5.08 -33.68
N ASN A 89 16.91 3.96 -32.96
CA ASN A 89 17.65 2.74 -33.29
C ASN A 89 17.25 2.17 -34.66
N SER A 90 15.95 2.12 -34.96
CA SER A 90 15.44 1.66 -36.26
C SER A 90 15.92 2.54 -37.42
N GLN A 91 15.89 3.87 -37.25
CA GLN A 91 16.39 4.79 -38.28
C GLN A 91 17.91 4.73 -38.47
N HIS A 92 18.64 4.51 -37.38
CA HIS A 92 20.09 4.29 -37.43
C HIS A 92 20.44 3.01 -38.19
N LEU A 93 19.79 1.88 -37.89
CA LEU A 93 19.95 0.61 -38.62
C LEU A 93 19.56 0.74 -40.10
N ALA A 94 18.59 1.60 -40.43
CA ALA A 94 18.20 1.90 -41.80
C ALA A 94 19.16 2.86 -42.53
N GLY A 95 20.26 3.29 -41.89
CA GLY A 95 21.24 4.23 -42.43
C GLY A 95 20.73 5.66 -42.61
N LYS A 96 19.53 5.97 -42.09
CA LYS A 96 18.89 7.29 -42.20
C LYS A 96 19.36 8.26 -41.12
N LEU A 97 19.94 7.74 -40.03
CA LEU A 97 20.44 8.51 -38.91
C LEU A 97 21.92 8.20 -38.72
N ASN A 98 22.77 9.22 -38.78
CA ASN A 98 24.20 9.04 -38.60
C ASN A 98 24.52 8.61 -37.16
N GLU A 99 25.64 7.90 -36.97
CA GLU A 99 26.07 7.37 -35.67
C GLU A 99 26.20 8.46 -34.59
N ALA A 100 26.77 9.61 -34.92
CA ALA A 100 26.99 10.69 -33.96
C ALA A 100 25.67 11.28 -33.43
N THR A 101 24.69 11.46 -34.31
CA THR A 101 23.35 11.92 -33.96
C THR A 101 22.60 10.84 -33.17
N PHE A 102 22.77 9.56 -33.52
CA PHE A 102 22.16 8.45 -32.79
C PHE A 102 22.69 8.38 -31.35
N ALA A 103 24.01 8.40 -31.18
CA ALA A 103 24.66 8.37 -29.89
C ALA A 103 24.25 9.56 -29.00
N LEU A 104 24.16 10.77 -29.58
CA LEU A 104 23.70 11.96 -28.87
C LEU A 104 22.25 11.81 -28.38
N VAL A 105 21.34 11.41 -29.27
CA VAL A 105 19.91 11.22 -28.93
C VAL A 105 19.75 10.14 -27.87
N ASN A 106 20.44 9.01 -28.01
CA ASN A 106 20.38 7.93 -27.04
C ASN A 106 20.90 8.37 -25.65
N SER A 107 22.01 9.12 -25.61
CA SER A 107 22.54 9.68 -24.36
C SER A 107 21.55 10.62 -23.68
N GLN A 108 20.87 11.49 -24.45
CA GLN A 108 19.88 12.43 -23.89
C GLN A 108 18.65 11.69 -23.36
N LEU A 109 18.16 10.66 -24.08
CA LEU A 109 17.04 9.83 -23.63
C LEU A 109 17.37 9.07 -22.34
N GLN A 110 18.60 8.56 -22.22
CA GLN A 110 19.07 7.89 -20.99
C GLN A 110 19.14 8.86 -19.80
N GLN A 111 19.68 10.06 -20.00
CA GLN A 111 19.74 11.09 -18.96
C GLN A 111 18.34 11.50 -18.47
N LEU A 112 17.39 11.69 -19.40
CA LEU A 112 16.01 12.02 -19.06
C LEU A 112 15.32 10.88 -18.30
N ASN A 113 15.52 9.63 -18.71
CA ASN A 113 14.94 8.48 -18.02
C ASN A 113 15.51 8.34 -16.60
N GLN A 114 16.81 8.53 -16.44
CA GLN A 114 17.48 8.51 -15.14
C GLN A 114 16.94 9.61 -14.21
N PHE A 115 16.85 10.85 -14.70
CA PHE A 115 16.26 11.96 -13.95
C PHE A 115 14.84 11.65 -13.50
N MET A 116 13.99 11.08 -14.36
CA MET A 116 12.62 10.69 -14.00
C MET A 116 12.55 9.61 -12.93
N LEU A 117 13.45 8.62 -12.98
CA LEU A 117 13.54 7.56 -11.97
C LEU A 117 13.94 8.13 -10.60
N GLU A 118 14.90 9.06 -10.58
CA GLU A 118 15.33 9.74 -9.35
C GLU A 118 14.20 10.53 -8.70
N GLN A 119 13.41 11.27 -9.49
CA GLN A 119 12.25 12.00 -8.97
C GLN A 119 11.14 11.08 -8.43
N ALA A 120 11.01 9.86 -8.97
CA ALA A 120 10.03 8.88 -8.52
C ALA A 120 10.40 8.24 -7.17
N VAL A 121 11.68 8.01 -6.91
CA VAL A 121 12.18 7.39 -5.65
C VAL A 121 12.14 8.37 -4.48
N VAL A 122 12.40 9.65 -4.71
CA VAL A 122 12.34 10.68 -3.65
C VAL A 122 10.92 10.88 -3.09
N GLY A 123 9.89 10.45 -3.82
CA GLY A 123 8.49 10.51 -3.38
C GLY A 123 8.02 9.36 -2.46
N THR A 124 8.83 8.31 -2.28
CA THR A 124 8.43 7.08 -1.54
C THR A 124 8.97 6.97 -0.11
N ASP A 125 9.84 7.89 0.32
CA ASP A 125 10.53 7.86 1.63
C ASP A 125 9.91 8.81 2.70
N LYS A 126 8.60 9.07 2.65
CA LYS A 126 7.91 9.84 3.70
C LYS A 126 6.68 9.12 4.22
#